data_AF-I7IVS8-F1
#
_entry.id   AF-I7IVS8-F1
#
_cell.length_a   1.000
_cell.length_b   1.000
_cell.length_c   1.000
_cell.angle_alpha   90.00
_cell.angle_beta   90.00
_cell.angle_gamma   90.00
#
_symmetry.space_group_name_H-M   'P 1'
#
loop_
_entity.id
_entity.type
_entity.pdbx_description
1 polymer ?
#
loop_
_entity_poly.entity_id
_entity_poly.type
_entity_poly.pdbx_seq_one_letter_code
_entity_poly.pdbx_strand_id
1 'polypeptide(L)'
;MSAIQNKDEKKIIHLLHLKQAVGKQMHQTLLTFKRNYTGVLNGISSSYSNGCLEGDNRKIKQIERTAYGYSNFRHLLIRIRLEENIIKEKESNNYSLVA
;
A
#
# COMPACT_ATOMS: atom_id res chain seq x y z
N MET A 1 -15.67 -16.43 -1.77
CA MET A 1 -14.24 -16.23 -1.46
C MET A 1 -13.40 -17.51 -1.52
N SER A 2 -14.00 -18.70 -1.70
CA SER A 2 -13.27 -19.98 -1.66
C SER A 2 -12.18 -20.15 -2.72
N ALA A 3 -12.35 -19.60 -3.93
CA ALA A 3 -11.34 -19.73 -4.99
C ALA A 3 -10.02 -18.99 -4.65
N ILE A 4 -10.11 -17.81 -4.02
CA ILE A 4 -8.94 -17.03 -3.60
C ILE A 4 -8.28 -17.66 -2.37
N GLN A 5 -9.08 -18.06 -1.37
CA GLN A 5 -8.56 -18.72 -0.16
C GLN A 5 -7.82 -20.03 -0.47
N ASN A 6 -8.34 -20.81 -1.44
CA ASN A 6 -7.75 -22.07 -1.84
C ASN A 6 -6.68 -21.93 -2.93
N LYS A 7 -6.34 -20.69 -3.35
CA LYS A 7 -5.42 -20.39 -4.45
C LYS A 7 -5.72 -21.19 -5.73
N ASP A 8 -7.01 -21.39 -6.02
CA ASP A 8 -7.47 -22.16 -7.17
C ASP A 8 -7.41 -21.29 -8.43
N GLU A 9 -6.23 -21.27 -9.05
CA GLU A 9 -5.94 -20.47 -10.24
C GLU A 9 -6.91 -20.79 -11.39
N LYS A 10 -7.19 -22.07 -11.65
CA LYS A 10 -8.05 -22.51 -12.75
C LYS A 10 -9.45 -21.92 -12.63
N LYS A 11 -10.00 -21.94 -11.42
CA LYS A 11 -11.32 -21.37 -11.14
C LYS A 11 -11.33 -19.85 -11.29
N ILE A 12 -10.26 -19.16 -10.91
CA ILE A 12 -10.17 -17.70 -11.07
C ILE A 12 -10.02 -17.31 -12.55
N ILE A 13 -9.21 -18.02 -13.31
CA ILE A 13 -9.08 -17.82 -14.76
C ILE A 13 -10.44 -17.99 -15.43
N HIS A 14 -11.15 -19.07 -15.12
CA HIS A 14 -12.50 -19.30 -15.62
C HIS A 14 -13.45 -18.14 -15.29
N LEU A 15 -13.41 -17.64 -14.05
CA LEU A 15 -14.24 -16.49 -13.63
C LEU A 15 -13.89 -15.18 -14.36
N LEU A 16 -12.61 -14.93 -14.62
CA LEU A 16 -12.16 -13.73 -15.35
C LEU A 16 -12.63 -13.74 -16.82
N HIS A 17 -12.70 -14.93 -17.44
CA HIS A 17 -13.12 -15.07 -18.83
C HIS A 17 -14.64 -15.23 -19.01
N LEU A 18 -15.39 -15.44 -17.93
CA LEU A 18 -16.84 -15.59 -17.98
C LEU A 18 -17.53 -14.35 -18.57
N LYS A 19 -18.41 -14.54 -19.55
CA LYS A 19 -19.22 -13.46 -20.13
C LYS A 19 -20.50 -13.24 -19.32
N GLN A 20 -20.34 -12.79 -18.08
CA GLN A 20 -21.48 -12.41 -17.25
C GLN A 20 -21.90 -10.96 -17.54
N ALA A 21 -23.21 -10.72 -17.58
CA ALA A 21 -23.73 -9.36 -17.61
C ALA A 21 -23.41 -8.68 -16.27
N VAL A 22 -22.48 -7.73 -16.29
CA VAL A 22 -22.05 -6.96 -15.12
C VAL A 22 -22.21 -5.47 -15.40
N GLY A 23 -22.41 -4.68 -14.34
CA GLY A 23 -22.49 -3.22 -14.46
C GLY A 23 -21.20 -2.61 -15.04
N LYS A 24 -21.32 -1.40 -15.60
CA LYS A 24 -20.22 -0.68 -16.28
C LYS A 24 -18.92 -0.62 -15.46
N GLN A 25 -19.01 -0.34 -14.16
CA GLN A 25 -17.85 -0.25 -13.27
C GLN A 25 -17.14 -1.60 -13.13
N MET A 26 -17.90 -2.68 -12.88
CA MET A 26 -17.35 -4.02 -12.76
C MET A 26 -16.75 -4.50 -14.08
N HIS A 27 -17.39 -4.17 -15.21
CA HIS A 27 -16.84 -4.44 -16.53
C HIS A 27 -15.45 -3.82 -16.71
N GLN A 28 -15.30 -2.53 -16.33
CA GLN A 28 -14.01 -1.85 -16.38
C GLN A 28 -12.96 -2.51 -15.47
N THR A 29 -13.33 -2.91 -14.25
CA THR A 29 -12.43 -3.63 -13.34
C THR A 29 -11.97 -4.97 -13.94
N LEU A 30 -12.88 -5.74 -14.54
CA LEU A 30 -12.55 -7.00 -15.20
C LEU A 30 -11.61 -6.79 -16.41
N LEU A 31 -11.80 -5.71 -17.17
CA LEU A 31 -10.86 -5.34 -18.24
C LEU A 31 -9.47 -5.02 -17.68
N THR A 32 -9.39 -4.31 -16.55
CA THR A 32 -8.11 -4.04 -15.88
C THR A 32 -7.45 -5.34 -15.40
N PHE A 33 -8.20 -6.26 -14.82
CA PHE A 33 -7.67 -7.57 -14.44
C PHE A 33 -7.18 -8.39 -15.63
N LYS A 34 -7.89 -8.36 -16.76
CA LYS A 34 -7.44 -9.01 -18.01
C LYS A 34 -6.16 -8.38 -18.57
N ARG A 35 -6.03 -7.06 -18.50
CA ARG A 35 -4.80 -6.35 -18.91
C ARG A 35 -3.61 -6.69 -18.01
N ASN A 36 -3.85 -6.83 -16.70
CA ASN A 36 -2.83 -7.12 -15.69
C ASN A 36 -2.83 -8.60 -15.26
N TYR A 37 -3.17 -9.50 -16.17
CA TYR A 37 -3.47 -10.91 -15.88
C TYR A 37 -2.34 -11.61 -15.11
N THR A 38 -1.09 -11.45 -15.54
CA THR A 38 0.08 -12.02 -14.87
C THR A 38 0.21 -11.55 -13.42
N GLY A 39 -0.04 -10.26 -13.16
CA GLY A 39 0.01 -9.71 -11.81
C GLY A 39 -1.11 -10.26 -10.92
N VAL A 40 -2.30 -10.46 -11.49
CA VAL A 40 -3.44 -11.09 -10.78
C VAL A 40 -3.10 -12.53 -10.39
N LEU A 41 -2.58 -13.34 -11.31
CA LEU A 41 -2.18 -14.72 -11.01
C LEU A 41 -1.10 -14.77 -9.94
N ASN A 42 -0.06 -13.93 -10.07
CA ASN A 42 1.00 -13.84 -9.08
C ASN A 42 0.47 -13.41 -7.70
N GLY A 43 -0.49 -12.48 -7.65
CA GLY A 43 -1.11 -12.04 -6.41
C GLY A 43 -1.91 -13.14 -5.70
N ILE A 44 -2.52 -14.06 -6.47
CA ILE A 44 -3.28 -15.19 -5.92
C ILE A 44 -2.34 -16.29 -5.43
N SER A 45 -1.31 -16.61 -6.19
CA SER A 45 -0.37 -17.68 -5.85
C SER A 45 0.57 -17.29 -4.72
N SER A 46 0.91 -16.01 -4.61
CA SER A 46 1.78 -15.45 -3.58
C SER A 46 1.30 -15.78 -2.16
N SER A 47 2.25 -16.14 -1.28
CA SER A 47 2.03 -16.22 0.16
C SER A 47 2.25 -14.88 0.88
N TYR A 48 2.82 -13.90 0.18
CA TYR A 48 3.09 -12.58 0.75
C TYR A 48 1.80 -11.79 0.91
N SER A 49 1.62 -11.22 2.10
CA SER A 49 0.56 -10.27 2.38
C SER A 49 0.99 -8.85 2.01
N ASN A 50 0.09 -8.08 1.41
CA ASN A 50 0.28 -6.63 1.24
C ASN A 50 0.09 -5.84 2.55
N GLY A 51 -0.20 -6.51 3.68
CA GLY A 51 -0.53 -5.85 4.94
C GLY A 51 0.56 -4.91 5.46
N CYS A 52 1.85 -5.25 5.34
CA CYS A 52 2.93 -4.35 5.76
C CYS A 52 2.97 -3.09 4.88
N LEU A 53 2.91 -3.25 3.55
CA LEU A 53 2.89 -2.13 2.60
C LEU A 53 1.67 -1.23 2.80
N GLU A 54 0.51 -1.81 3.08
CA GLU A 54 -0.71 -1.08 3.42
C GLU A 54 -0.57 -0.35 4.76
N GLY A 55 0.09 -0.97 5.74
CA GLY A 55 0.44 -0.36 7.02
C GLY A 55 1.31 0.88 6.86
N ASP A 56 2.37 0.78 6.06
CA ASP A 56 3.28 1.90 5.78
C ASP A 56 2.54 3.03 5.04
N ASN A 57 1.76 2.69 4.01
CA ASN A 57 0.93 3.64 3.30
C ASN A 57 -0.09 4.33 4.22
N ARG A 58 -0.64 3.61 5.21
CA ARG A 58 -1.55 4.18 6.20
C ARG A 58 -0.84 5.17 7.12
N LYS A 59 0.36 4.84 7.61
CA LYS A 59 1.17 5.74 8.44
C LYS A 59 1.52 7.03 7.69
N ILE A 60 2.00 6.93 6.45
CA ILE A 60 2.33 8.10 5.62
C ILE A 60 1.10 8.99 5.44
N LYS A 61 -0.04 8.41 5.05
CA LYS A 61 -1.30 9.16 4.93
C LYS A 61 -1.75 9.79 6.25
N GLN A 62 -1.46 9.16 7.39
CA GLN A 62 -1.76 9.73 8.70
C GLN A 62 -0.91 10.97 8.97
N ILE A 63 0.41 10.88 8.73
CA ILE A 63 1.35 11.99 8.87
C ILE A 63 0.89 13.19 8.02
N GLU A 64 0.56 12.97 6.75
CA GLU A 64 0.06 14.00 5.84
C GLU A 64 -1.22 14.68 6.35
N ARG A 65 -2.19 13.90 6.85
CA ARG A 65 -3.44 14.44 7.42
C ARG A 65 -3.20 15.26 8.68
N THR A 66 -2.34 14.80 9.59
CA THR A 66 -2.08 15.49 10.85
C THR A 66 -1.25 16.77 10.68
N ALA A 67 -0.41 16.82 9.66
CA ALA A 67 0.41 18.00 9.36
C ALA A 67 -0.34 19.07 8.55
N TYR A 68 -1.59 18.80 8.13
CA TYR A 68 -2.34 19.63 7.17
C TYR A 68 -1.60 19.84 5.83
N GLY A 69 -0.75 18.88 5.46
CA GLY A 69 0.13 18.94 4.30
C GLY A 69 1.48 19.61 4.58
N TYR A 70 2.49 19.18 3.84
CA TYR A 70 3.82 19.80 3.85
C TYR A 70 4.04 20.57 2.55
N SER A 71 4.40 21.85 2.63
CA SER A 71 4.75 22.65 1.45
C SER A 71 6.02 22.18 0.75
N ASN A 72 6.85 21.40 1.45
CA ASN A 72 8.10 20.86 0.94
C ASN A 72 8.17 19.34 1.17
N PHE A 73 8.33 18.58 0.09
CA PHE A 73 8.45 17.11 0.14
C PHE A 73 9.62 16.64 1.02
N ARG A 74 10.71 17.40 1.10
CA ARG A 74 11.85 17.08 1.98
C ARG A 74 11.45 17.06 3.45
N HIS A 75 10.55 17.96 3.88
CA HIS A 75 10.06 17.99 5.26
C HIS A 75 9.15 16.79 5.56
N LEU A 76 8.30 16.40 4.60
CA LEU A 76 7.52 15.16 4.71
C LEU A 76 8.44 13.94 4.86
N LEU A 77 9.49 13.84 4.03
CA LEU A 77 10.43 12.72 4.10
C LEU A 77 11.20 12.67 5.43
N ILE A 78 11.60 13.82 5.98
CA ILE A 78 12.23 13.90 7.29
C ILE A 78 11.26 13.41 8.36
N ARG A 79 10.00 13.88 8.36
CA ARG A 79 9.00 13.43 9.34
C ARG A 79 8.75 11.92 9.26
N ILE A 80 8.58 11.37 8.06
CA ILE A 80 8.40 9.91 7.87
C ILE A 80 9.59 9.15 8.46
N ARG A 81 10.83 9.59 8.19
CA ARG A 81 12.04 8.92 8.71
C ARG A 81 12.20 9.03 10.23
N LEU A 82 11.72 10.11 10.84
CA LEU A 82 11.69 10.26 12.30
C LEU A 82 10.66 9.30 12.92
N GLU A 83 9.45 9.23 12.37
CA GLU A 83 8.38 8.33 12.87
C GLU A 83 8.73 6.84 12.72
N GLU A 84 9.48 6.49 11.66
CA GLU A 84 10.02 5.13 11.47
C GLU A 84 11.32 4.88 12.23
N ASN A 85 11.79 5.82 13.06
CA ASN A 85 13.06 5.74 13.82
C ASN A 85 14.31 5.44 12.97
N ILE A 86 14.26 5.76 11.67
CA ILE A 86 15.39 5.62 10.73
C ILE A 86 16.43 6.70 11.03
N ILE A 87 15.96 7.90 11.37
CA ILE A 87 16.77 9.04 11.79
C ILE A 87 16.38 9.36 13.23
N LYS A 88 17.35 9.68 14.07
CA LYS A 88 17.11 10.17 15.43
C LYS A 88 17.14 11.69 15.43
N GLU A 89 16.30 12.30 16.26
CA GLU A 89 16.46 13.72 16.57
C GLU A 89 17.86 13.94 17.13
N LYS A 90 18.47 15.05 16.73
CA LYS A 90 19.77 15.44 17.29
C LYS A 90 19.52 15.75 18.75
N GLU A 91 20.13 14.99 19.66
CA GLU A 91 20.17 15.37 21.08
C GLU A 91 20.66 16.81 21.15
N SER A 92 19.91 17.67 21.84
CA SER A 92 20.36 19.02 22.13
C SER A 92 21.69 18.88 22.86
N ASN A 93 22.79 19.29 22.23
CA ASN A 93 24.04 19.45 22.94
C ASN A 93 23.77 20.45 24.07
N ASN A 94 23.67 19.96 25.30
CA ASN A 94 23.64 20.76 26.52
C ASN A 94 25.00 21.44 26.68
N TYR A 95 25.33 22.40 25.81
CA TYR A 95 26.37 23.36 26.09
C TYR A 95 25.81 24.36 27.11
N SER A 96 26.03 24.02 28.38
CA SER A 96 26.24 24.90 29.53
C SER A 96 25.13 25.90 29.89
N LEU A 97 24.24 25.48 30.79
CA LEU A 97 23.94 26.27 31.98
C LEU A 97 25.14 26.18 32.92
N VAL A 98 26.21 26.92 32.65
CA VAL A 98 27.25 27.25 33.62
C VAL A 98 27.69 28.68 33.37
N ALA A 99 27.61 29.49 34.43
CA ALA A 99 27.86 30.93 34.58
C ALA A 99 26.65 31.84 34.28
#